data_AF-A0A835ZUL6-F1
#
_entry.id   AF-A0A835ZUL6-F1
#
_cell.length_a   1.000
_cell.length_b   1.000
_cell.length_c   1.000
_cell.angle_alpha   90.00
_cell.angle_beta   90.00
_cell.angle_gamma   90.00
#
_symmetry.space_group_name_H-M   'P 1'
#
loop_
_entity.id
_entity.type
_entity.pdbx_description
1 polymer ?
#
loop_
_entity_poly.entity_id
_entity_poly.type
_entity_poly.pdbx_seq_one_letter_code
_entity_poly.pdbx_strand_id
1 'polypeptide(L)'
;MSDLELRQCLPCGPGGKGRCFGPSICCGDELGCFVGTAEALRCQEEIYLPSPCQSGQKPCGSGGRCAAAGICCNDESCVTEPECREGIGFPRRVRASDRSNATLLDGPSGALLLRLVQLAAAPEPAEPAQPGVY
;
A
#
# COMPACT_ATOMS: atom_id res chain seq x y z
N MET A 1 -20.66 1.93 24.52
CA MET A 1 -21.25 2.57 23.34
C MET A 1 -20.81 1.73 22.17
N SER A 2 -21.75 1.04 21.51
CA SER A 2 -21.44 0.13 20.40
C SER A 2 -20.65 0.86 19.34
N ASP A 3 -19.47 0.36 18.99
CA ASP A 3 -18.83 0.65 17.72
C ASP A 3 -19.87 0.28 16.66
N LEU A 4 -20.58 1.29 16.16
CA LEU A 4 -21.63 1.12 15.18
C LEU A 4 -20.89 0.68 13.92
N GLU A 5 -20.94 -0.60 13.61
CA GLU A 5 -20.18 -1.16 12.49
C GLU A 5 -20.74 -0.55 11.20
N LEU A 6 -20.13 0.55 10.75
CA LEU A 6 -20.52 1.30 9.56
C LEU A 6 -20.18 0.45 8.34
N ARG A 7 -21.09 0.42 7.36
CA ARG A 7 -20.79 -0.23 6.08
C ARG A 7 -19.64 0.50 5.39
N GLN A 8 -18.88 -0.22 4.57
CA GLN A 8 -17.99 0.45 3.62
C GLN A 8 -18.81 1.22 2.59
N CYS A 9 -18.35 2.41 2.21
CA CYS A 9 -19.00 3.14 1.14
C CYS A 9 -18.85 2.43 -0.21
N LEU A 10 -19.64 2.85 -1.19
CA LEU A 10 -19.72 2.26 -2.52
C LEU A 10 -18.34 2.18 -3.20
N PRO A 11 -18.07 1.10 -3.95
CA PRO A 11 -16.86 0.99 -4.75
C PRO A 11 -16.94 1.90 -5.98
N CYS A 12 -15.83 2.52 -6.36
CA CYS A 12 -15.74 3.50 -7.43
C CYS A 12 -14.42 3.39 -8.21
N GLY A 13 -14.27 4.20 -9.27
CA GLY A 13 -13.06 4.24 -10.08
C GLY A 13 -12.79 2.97 -10.91
N PRO A 14 -11.62 2.90 -11.58
CA PRO A 14 -11.28 1.81 -12.50
C PRO A 14 -11.35 0.44 -11.83
N GLY A 15 -12.19 -0.45 -12.38
CA GLY A 15 -12.38 -1.80 -11.85
C GLY A 15 -13.01 -1.85 -10.45
N GLY A 16 -13.61 -0.76 -9.96
CA GLY A 16 -14.21 -0.70 -8.63
C GLY A 16 -13.18 -0.82 -7.49
N LYS A 17 -11.92 -0.49 -7.76
CA LYS A 17 -10.82 -0.60 -6.78
C LYS A 17 -10.77 0.54 -5.77
N GLY A 18 -11.47 1.64 -6.04
CA GLY A 18 -11.61 2.75 -5.10
C GLY A 18 -12.84 2.63 -4.22
N ARG A 19 -12.95 3.55 -3.26
CA ARG A 19 -14.11 3.75 -2.40
C ARG A 19 -14.49 5.22 -2.35
N CYS A 20 -15.78 5.47 -2.20
CA CYS A 20 -16.30 6.82 -2.05
C CYS A 20 -15.92 7.40 -0.68
N PHE A 21 -15.37 8.62 -0.69
CA PHE A 21 -15.10 9.41 0.52
C PHE A 21 -16.08 10.58 0.65
N GLY A 22 -16.71 10.97 -0.44
CA GLY A 22 -17.75 12.00 -0.54
C GLY A 22 -18.49 11.87 -1.87
N PRO A 23 -19.55 12.67 -2.13
CA PRO A 23 -20.40 12.53 -3.32
C PRO A 23 -19.65 12.72 -4.65
N SER A 24 -18.51 13.42 -4.60
CA SER A 24 -17.65 13.70 -5.76
C SER A 24 -16.20 13.26 -5.53
N ILE A 25 -15.94 12.35 -4.58
CA ILE A 25 -14.59 11.93 -4.19
C ILE A 25 -14.49 10.39 -4.20
N CYS A 26 -13.60 9.88 -5.05
CA CYS A 26 -13.26 8.46 -5.13
C CYS A 26 -11.77 8.26 -4.89
N CYS A 27 -11.38 7.43 -3.92
CA CYS A 27 -9.97 7.16 -3.62
C CYS A 27 -9.67 5.67 -3.45
N GLY A 28 -8.43 5.28 -3.72
CA GLY A 28 -7.94 3.95 -3.40
C GLY A 28 -6.41 3.93 -3.35
N ASP A 29 -5.85 3.03 -2.54
CA ASP A 29 -4.41 3.00 -2.25
C ASP A 29 -3.54 2.93 -3.51
N GLU A 30 -3.95 2.16 -4.52
CA GLU A 30 -3.24 2.02 -5.81
C GLU A 30 -3.64 3.07 -6.86
N LEU A 31 -4.70 3.85 -6.60
CA LEU A 31 -5.29 4.78 -7.57
C LEU A 31 -4.97 6.25 -7.28
N GLY A 32 -4.66 6.57 -6.02
CA GLY A 32 -4.72 7.94 -5.54
C GLY A 32 -6.17 8.37 -5.33
N CYS A 33 -6.47 9.64 -5.60
CA CYS A 33 -7.80 10.22 -5.44
C CYS A 33 -8.26 10.95 -6.70
N PHE A 34 -9.52 10.73 -7.03
CA PHE A 34 -10.28 11.36 -8.11
C PHE A 34 -11.33 12.27 -7.48
N VAL A 35 -11.20 13.59 -7.70
CA VAL A 35 -12.08 14.61 -7.12
C VAL A 35 -12.78 15.35 -8.25
N GLY A 36 -14.11 15.24 -8.32
CA GLY A 36 -14.92 15.88 -9.36
C GLY A 36 -14.74 15.30 -10.76
N THR A 37 -14.18 14.10 -10.89
CA THR A 37 -13.98 13.42 -12.17
C THR A 37 -15.01 12.30 -12.41
N ALA A 38 -14.98 11.70 -13.60
CA ALA A 38 -15.93 10.65 -13.99
C ALA A 38 -15.88 9.42 -13.06
N GLU A 39 -14.70 9.10 -12.53
CA GLU A 39 -14.43 7.98 -11.63
C GLU A 39 -15.24 8.07 -10.32
N ALA A 40 -15.61 9.29 -9.91
CA ALA A 40 -16.36 9.56 -8.69
C ALA A 40 -17.87 9.70 -8.90
N LEU A 41 -18.38 9.65 -10.14
CA LEU A 41 -19.82 9.87 -10.41
C LEU A 41 -20.73 8.90 -9.64
N ARG A 42 -20.30 7.64 -9.49
CA ARG A 42 -21.04 6.64 -8.72
C ARG A 42 -21.19 7.01 -7.24
N CYS A 43 -20.31 7.85 -6.70
CA CYS A 43 -20.38 8.25 -5.30
C CYS A 43 -21.58 9.13 -4.98
N GLN A 44 -22.25 9.73 -5.98
CA GLN A 44 -23.52 10.41 -5.77
C GLN A 44 -24.63 9.46 -5.32
N GLU A 45 -24.54 8.17 -5.66
CA GLU A 45 -25.49 7.15 -5.23
C GLU A 45 -25.53 7.00 -3.70
N GLU A 46 -24.43 7.34 -3.00
CA GLU A 46 -24.38 7.31 -1.53
C GLU A 46 -25.43 8.21 -0.87
N ILE A 47 -25.80 9.34 -1.51
CA ILE A 47 -26.79 10.29 -0.97
C ILE A 47 -28.17 9.64 -0.79
N TYR A 48 -28.47 8.62 -1.60
CA TYR A 48 -29.76 7.93 -1.59
C TYR A 48 -29.77 6.71 -0.66
N LEU A 49 -28.62 6.33 -0.09
CA LEU A 49 -28.54 5.17 0.81
C LEU A 49 -28.80 5.60 2.26
N PRO A 50 -29.84 5.05 2.92
CA PRO A 50 -30.24 5.50 4.26
C PRO A 50 -29.28 5.06 5.37
N SER A 51 -28.45 4.04 5.13
CA SER A 51 -27.47 3.56 6.11
C SER A 51 -26.18 4.36 6.01
N PRO A 52 -25.60 4.86 7.12
CA PRO A 52 -24.34 5.58 7.09
C PRO A 52 -23.18 4.66 6.69
N CYS A 53 -22.19 5.19 5.99
CA CYS A 53 -20.99 4.48 5.57
C CYS A 53 -19.73 5.23 5.96
N GLN A 54 -18.59 4.53 5.95
CA GLN A 54 -17.29 5.15 6.12
C GLN A 54 -16.22 4.42 5.34
N SER A 55 -15.36 5.19 4.67
CA SER A 55 -14.18 4.71 3.95
C SER A 55 -12.90 5.17 4.63
N GLY A 56 -11.79 4.47 4.37
CA GLY A 56 -10.52 4.71 5.03
C GLY A 56 -10.54 4.24 6.48
N GLN A 57 -9.38 3.84 7.01
CA GLN A 57 -9.32 3.21 8.33
C GLN A 57 -8.58 4.05 9.38
N LYS A 58 -7.57 4.82 8.97
CA LYS A 58 -6.85 5.75 9.84
C LYS A 58 -7.50 7.15 9.77
N PRO A 59 -7.96 7.74 10.89
CA PRO A 59 -8.41 9.13 10.92
C PRO A 59 -7.24 10.09 10.71
N CYS A 60 -7.52 11.26 10.14
CA CYS A 60 -6.54 12.32 9.91
C CYS A 60 -7.25 13.69 9.81
N GLY A 61 -6.51 14.77 10.07
CA GLY A 61 -7.02 16.14 9.95
C GLY A 61 -8.34 16.39 10.71
N SER A 62 -9.17 17.26 10.15
CA SER A 62 -10.48 17.64 10.72
C SER A 62 -11.60 16.74 10.21
N GLY A 63 -11.75 15.56 10.83
CA GLY A 63 -12.81 14.60 10.49
C GLY A 63 -12.56 13.81 9.21
N GLY A 64 -11.34 13.87 8.66
CA GLY A 64 -10.94 13.12 7.48
C GLY A 64 -10.42 11.73 7.82
N ARG A 65 -10.17 10.96 6.77
CA ARG A 65 -9.56 9.63 6.81
C ARG A 65 -8.55 9.45 5.70
N CYS A 66 -7.50 8.69 5.97
CA CYS A 66 -6.49 8.38 4.98
C CYS A 66 -7.12 7.60 3.83
N ALA A 67 -7.09 8.21 2.65
CA ALA A 67 -7.83 7.76 1.48
C ALA A 67 -6.93 7.12 0.41
N ALA A 68 -5.65 7.51 0.40
CA ALA A 68 -4.57 6.91 -0.35
C ALA A 68 -3.23 7.28 0.31
N ALA A 69 -2.12 6.76 -0.21
CA ALA A 69 -0.77 7.01 0.32
C ALA A 69 -0.44 8.51 0.38
N GLY A 70 -0.41 9.06 1.60
CA GLY A 70 -0.11 10.46 1.84
C GLY A 70 -1.26 11.44 1.56
N ILE A 71 -2.50 10.96 1.47
CA ILE A 71 -3.69 11.79 1.20
C ILE A 71 -4.75 11.56 2.28
N CYS A 72 -5.18 12.65 2.93
CA CYS A 72 -6.30 12.68 3.86
C CYS A 72 -7.52 13.29 3.17
N CYS A 73 -8.69 12.64 3.23
CA CYS A 73 -9.94 13.17 2.69
C CYS A 73 -11.06 13.16 3.71
N ASN A 74 -11.89 14.21 3.68
CA ASN A 74 -13.25 14.18 4.22
C ASN A 74 -14.25 14.08 3.05
N ASP A 75 -15.53 14.33 3.31
CA ASP A 75 -16.61 14.27 2.31
C ASP A 75 -16.60 15.40 1.29
N GLU A 76 -15.86 16.48 1.56
CA GLU A 76 -15.83 17.68 0.72
C GLU A 76 -14.49 17.91 0.03
N SER A 77 -13.38 17.47 0.64
CA SER A 77 -12.02 17.84 0.22
C SER A 77 -10.97 16.79 0.55
N CYS A 78 -9.82 16.90 -0.12
CA CYS A 78 -8.64 16.10 0.14
C CYS A 78 -7.41 17.00 0.27
N VAL A 79 -6.52 16.64 1.19
CA VAL A 79 -5.24 17.32 1.42
C VAL A 79 -4.11 16.31 1.49
N THR A 80 -2.91 16.71 1.09
CA THR A 80 -1.72 15.89 1.30
C THR A 80 -1.37 15.86 2.78
N GLU A 81 -1.27 14.66 3.35
CA GLU A 81 -1.05 14.43 4.76
C GLU A 81 0.03 13.35 4.95
N PRO A 82 1.24 13.71 5.42
CA PRO A 82 2.34 12.75 5.59
C PRO A 82 2.00 11.57 6.49
N GLU A 83 1.12 11.76 7.48
CA GLU A 83 0.68 10.69 8.37
C GLU A 83 -0.06 9.56 7.63
N CYS A 84 -0.59 9.83 6.44
CA CYS A 84 -1.26 8.85 5.59
C CYS A 84 -0.31 8.09 4.66
N ARG A 85 0.99 8.36 4.64
CA ARG A 85 1.98 7.77 3.70
C ARG A 85 2.46 6.36 4.07
N GLU A 86 1.68 5.65 4.88
CA GLU A 86 2.03 4.41 5.59
C GLU A 86 3.04 4.56 6.73
N GLY A 87 2.53 4.22 7.92
CA GLY A 87 3.23 4.03 9.18
C GLY A 87 2.28 3.30 10.13
N ILE A 88 2.36 1.96 10.12
CA ILE A 88 1.91 1.04 11.18
C ILE A 88 0.45 1.24 11.63
N GLY A 89 -0.52 0.77 10.84
CA GLY A 89 -1.93 1.03 11.13
C GLY A 89 -2.95 -0.08 10.87
N PHE A 90 -2.71 -1.05 9.98
CA PHE A 90 -3.56 -2.23 9.88
C PHE A 90 -2.70 -3.48 9.66
N PRO A 91 -2.86 -4.52 10.49
CA PRO A 91 -2.34 -5.82 10.11
C PRO A 91 -3.08 -6.17 8.82
N ARG A 92 -2.32 -6.39 7.73
CA ARG A 92 -2.83 -7.26 6.67
C ARG A 92 -3.42 -8.45 7.41
N ARG A 93 -4.71 -8.71 7.29
CA ARG A 93 -5.25 -10.06 7.54
C ARG A 93 -4.67 -10.95 6.42
N VAL A 94 -3.36 -11.17 6.45
CA VAL A 94 -2.74 -12.38 5.99
C VAL A 94 -3.46 -13.45 6.79
N ARG A 95 -4.30 -14.21 6.09
CA ARG A 95 -4.81 -15.48 6.61
C ARG A 95 -3.65 -16.19 7.28
N ALA A 96 -3.84 -16.60 8.51
CA ALA A 96 -2.88 -17.42 9.25
C ALA A 96 -2.38 -18.55 8.33
N SER A 97 -1.12 -18.46 7.92
CA SER A 97 -0.31 -19.62 7.56
C SER A 97 1.14 -19.28 7.91
N ASP A 98 1.57 -19.96 8.95
CA ASP A 98 2.96 -20.28 9.29
C ASP A 98 3.96 -19.14 9.48
N ARG A 99 4.15 -18.86 10.77
CA ARG A 99 5.43 -18.63 11.44
C ARG A 99 6.63 -19.17 10.64
N SER A 100 7.17 -18.33 9.76
CA SER A 100 8.49 -18.52 9.17
C SER A 100 9.27 -17.22 9.34
N ASN A 101 10.42 -17.35 10.00
CA ASN A 101 11.37 -16.30 10.31
C ASN A 101 11.91 -15.71 8.99
N ALA A 102 11.19 -14.78 8.39
CA ALA A 102 11.51 -14.21 7.08
C ALA A 102 12.71 -13.28 7.21
N THR A 103 13.91 -13.85 7.12
CA THR A 103 15.12 -13.08 6.84
C THR A 103 15.00 -12.41 5.47
N LEU A 104 15.47 -11.16 5.37
CA LEU A 104 15.48 -10.27 4.19
C LEU A 104 16.09 -10.87 2.90
N LEU A 105 16.53 -12.13 2.93
CA LEU A 105 17.27 -12.81 1.86
C LEU A 105 16.38 -13.67 0.95
N ASP A 106 15.12 -13.96 1.31
CA ASP A 106 14.23 -14.82 0.52
C ASP A 106 13.54 -14.10 -0.66
N GLY A 107 13.82 -12.81 -0.87
CA GLY A 107 13.31 -12.04 -2.00
C GLY A 107 14.18 -12.15 -3.27
N PRO A 108 13.64 -11.82 -4.46
CA PRO A 108 14.40 -11.82 -5.72
C PRO A 108 15.68 -10.97 -5.65
N SER A 109 15.62 -9.86 -4.91
CA SER A 109 16.75 -8.98 -4.66
C SER A 109 17.80 -9.58 -3.71
N GLY A 110 17.39 -10.44 -2.76
CA GLY A 110 18.27 -11.11 -1.81
C GLY A 110 19.16 -12.16 -2.48
N ALA A 111 18.61 -12.92 -3.43
CA ALA A 111 19.36 -13.90 -4.21
C ALA A 111 20.48 -13.26 -5.05
N LEU A 112 20.25 -12.05 -5.59
CA LEU A 112 21.25 -11.31 -6.35
C LEU A 112 22.41 -10.85 -5.45
N LEU A 113 22.11 -10.36 -4.25
CA LEU A 113 23.13 -9.94 -3.28
C LEU A 113 24.02 -11.11 -2.85
N LEU A 114 23.44 -12.28 -2.59
CA LEU A 114 24.19 -13.51 -2.27
C LEU A 114 25.14 -13.93 -3.41
N ARG A 115 24.68 -13.84 -4.65
CA ARG A 115 25.52 -14.13 -5.84
C ARG A 115 26.70 -13.17 -5.97
N LEU A 116 26.50 -11.88 -5.71
CA LEU A 116 27.57 -10.88 -5.76
C LEU A 116 28.63 -11.11 -4.68
N VAL A 117 28.23 -11.49 -3.46
CA VAL A 117 29.16 -11.79 -2.36
C VAL A 117 30.01 -13.03 -2.68
N GLN A 118 29.40 -14.08 -3.25
CA GLN A 118 30.13 -15.30 -3.63
C GLN A 118 31.18 -15.05 -4.72
N LEU A 119 30.90 -14.15 -5.66
CA LEU A 119 31.85 -13.77 -6.71
C LEU A 119 33.01 -12.94 -6.18
N ALA A 120 32.79 -12.11 -5.15
CA ALA A 120 33.84 -11.36 -4.49
C ALA A 120 34.75 -12.21 -3.58
N ALA A 121 34.28 -13.41 -3.19
CA ALA A 121 35.01 -14.33 -2.31
C ALA A 121 35.83 -15.40 -3.04
N ALA A 122 35.93 -15.35 -4.38
CA ALA A 122 36.77 -16.27 -5.13
C ALA A 122 38.26 -16.01 -4.84
N PRO A 123 39.04 -17.00 -4.38
CA PRO A 123 40.48 -16.86 -4.23
C PRO A 123 41.16 -16.81 -5.60
N GLU A 124 42.15 -15.93 -5.72
CA GLU A 124 43.03 -15.77 -6.88
C GLU A 124 43.60 -17.14 -7.33
N PRO A 125 43.59 -17.47 -8.64
CA PRO A 125 44.21 -18.70 -9.12
C PRO A 125 45.72 -18.66 -8.92
N ALA A 126 46.25 -19.72 -8.29
CA ALA A 126 47.67 -19.92 -8.05
C ALA A 126 48.48 -19.89 -9.34
N GLU A 127 49.56 -19.11 -9.32
CA GLU A 127 50.54 -18.94 -10.39
C GLU A 127 51.27 -20.26 -10.70
N PRO A 128 51.36 -20.71 -11.96
CA PRO A 128 52.08 -21.95 -12.29
C PRO A 128 53.59 -21.72 -12.28
N ALA A 129 54.31 -22.59 -11.55
CA ALA A 129 55.76 -22.64 -11.49
C ALA A 129 56.39 -22.86 -12.89
N GLN A 130 57.40 -22.05 -13.22
CA GLN A 130 58.16 -22.16 -14.47
C GLN A 130 59.08 -23.39 -14.45
N PRO A 131 59.17 -24.18 -15.55
CA PRO A 131 60.20 -25.21 -15.68
C PRO A 131 61.55 -24.57 -16.02
N GLY A 132 62.58 -24.94 -15.25
CA GLY A 132 63.96 -24.54 -15.49
C GLY A 132 64.47 -24.97 -16.87
N VAL A 133 65.33 -24.13 -17.45
CA VAL A 133 66.08 -24.42 -18.67
C VAL A 133 67.56 -24.17 -18.38
N TYR A 134 68.33 -25.19 -18.78
CA TYR A 134 69.76 -25.50 -18.65
C TYR A 134 70.74 -24.33 -18.73
#